data_AF-A0A352XMW7-F1
#
_entry.id   AF-A0A352XMW7-F1
#
_cell.length_a   1.000
_cell.length_b   1.000
_cell.length_c   1.000
_cell.angle_alpha   90.00
_cell.angle_beta   90.00
_cell.angle_gamma   90.00
#
_symmetry.space_group_name_H-M   'P 1'
#
loop_
_entity.id
_entity.type
_entity.pdbx_description
1 polymer ?
#
loop_
_entity_poly.entity_id
_entity_poly.type
_entity_poly.pdbx_seq_one_letter_code
_entity_poly.pdbx_strand_id
1 'polypeptide(L)'
;LAAVETWFNRRMAKKINALGFETGGWDEIAARELPKDQTLIFWWRHDKPAILQQALKDGYPVILCPRRPCYFDFLQHPSHKNGRNWNGINPLSDVYAFPANLKLTESQEKQVRGIQACLWTETTITQSRRDFMTWPRLLALAESAWTAEKNKDFPSFENRLKPELTWLTKKGIGFYDVHRNSAEVTDSGAKQEYLDNAE
;
A
#
# COMPACT_ATOMS: atom_id res chain seq x y z
N LEU A 1 0.38 -8.71 28.59
CA LEU A 1 -0.03 -7.72 27.57
C LEU A 1 -0.58 -8.40 26.29
N ALA A 2 0.12 -9.34 25.67
CA ALA A 2 -0.37 -10.03 24.45
C ALA A 2 -1.74 -10.74 24.63
N ALA A 3 -2.00 -11.35 25.79
CA ALA A 3 -3.29 -11.96 26.09
C ALA A 3 -4.45 -10.94 26.14
N VAL A 4 -4.18 -9.71 26.60
CA VAL A 4 -5.17 -8.61 26.65
C VAL A 4 -5.47 -8.12 25.24
N GLU A 5 -4.45 -7.96 24.41
CA GLU A 5 -4.60 -7.63 22.98
C GLU A 5 -5.41 -8.70 22.23
N THR A 6 -5.11 -10.00 22.44
CA THR A 6 -5.90 -11.10 21.86
C THR A 6 -7.35 -11.06 22.31
N TRP A 7 -7.61 -10.89 23.62
CA TRP A 7 -8.97 -10.78 24.15
C TRP A 7 -9.72 -9.60 23.52
N PHE A 8 -9.07 -8.43 23.41
CA PHE A 8 -9.66 -7.24 22.82
C PHE A 8 -9.99 -7.45 21.34
N ASN A 9 -9.06 -7.94 20.55
CA ASN A 9 -9.27 -8.22 19.12
C ASN A 9 -10.44 -9.20 18.90
N ARG A 10 -10.49 -10.29 19.68
CA ARG A 10 -11.61 -11.25 19.62
C ARG A 10 -12.94 -10.61 19.98
N ARG A 11 -12.96 -9.79 21.03
CA ARG A 11 -14.17 -9.09 21.48
C ARG A 11 -14.66 -8.12 20.40
N MET A 12 -13.77 -7.33 19.81
CA MET A 12 -14.13 -6.37 18.77
C MET A 12 -14.58 -7.06 17.49
N ALA A 13 -13.86 -8.08 17.03
CA ALA A 13 -14.25 -8.86 15.86
C ALA A 13 -15.66 -9.47 16.04
N LYS A 14 -15.93 -10.07 17.21
CA LYS A 14 -17.28 -10.58 17.52
C LYS A 14 -18.36 -9.51 17.44
N LYS A 15 -18.08 -8.27 17.85
CA LYS A 15 -19.04 -7.16 17.79
C LYS A 15 -19.25 -6.67 16.37
N ILE A 16 -18.19 -6.48 15.59
CA ILE A 16 -18.24 -6.07 14.18
C ILE A 16 -19.04 -7.09 13.36
N ASN A 17 -18.72 -8.38 13.54
CA ASN A 17 -19.39 -9.46 12.85
C ASN A 17 -20.87 -9.59 13.23
N ALA A 18 -21.23 -9.36 14.51
CA ALA A 18 -22.62 -9.33 14.95
C ALA A 18 -23.44 -8.16 14.36
N LEU A 19 -22.76 -7.12 13.85
CA LEU A 19 -23.40 -6.01 13.11
C LEU A 19 -23.53 -6.31 11.60
N GLY A 20 -23.07 -7.48 11.14
CA GLY A 20 -23.12 -7.87 9.72
C GLY A 20 -21.94 -7.38 8.88
N PHE A 21 -20.87 -6.87 9.50
CA PHE A 21 -19.65 -6.45 8.81
C PHE A 21 -18.52 -7.48 8.96
N GLU A 22 -17.62 -7.54 7.99
CA GLU A 22 -16.37 -8.31 8.12
C GLU A 22 -15.33 -7.51 8.90
N THR A 23 -14.56 -8.20 9.75
CA THR A 23 -13.45 -7.59 10.47
C THR A 23 -12.24 -7.44 9.56
N GLY A 24 -11.73 -6.22 9.38
CA GLY A 24 -10.45 -5.97 8.71
C GLY A 24 -9.37 -5.57 9.69
N GLY A 25 -8.13 -6.03 9.50
CA GLY A 25 -7.00 -5.46 10.24
C GLY A 25 -5.62 -5.93 9.79
N TRP A 26 -4.61 -5.22 10.29
CA TRP A 26 -3.20 -5.48 9.99
C TRP A 26 -2.79 -6.90 10.44
N ASP A 27 -1.81 -7.46 9.74
CA ASP A 27 -1.35 -8.85 9.89
C ASP A 27 -0.94 -9.30 11.32
N GLU A 28 -0.78 -8.39 12.29
CA GLU A 28 -0.73 -8.71 13.72
C GLU A 28 -1.94 -9.52 14.21
N ILE A 29 -3.13 -9.33 13.61
CA ILE A 29 -4.35 -10.02 14.01
C ILE A 29 -4.40 -11.47 13.53
N ALA A 30 -3.54 -11.87 12.60
CA ALA A 30 -3.52 -13.24 12.05
C ALA A 30 -3.26 -14.29 13.16
N ALA A 31 -2.46 -13.94 14.17
CA ALA A 31 -2.13 -14.82 15.30
C ALA A 31 -3.22 -14.86 16.39
N ARG A 32 -4.39 -14.25 16.18
CA ARG A 32 -5.43 -14.08 17.22
C ARG A 32 -6.60 -15.05 17.10
N GLU A 33 -6.57 -15.95 16.12
CA GLU A 33 -7.60 -16.97 15.87
C GLU A 33 -9.01 -16.36 15.73
N LEU A 34 -9.13 -15.33 14.89
CA LEU A 34 -10.41 -14.71 14.56
C LEU A 34 -11.18 -15.59 13.53
N PRO A 35 -12.51 -15.44 13.41
CA PRO A 35 -13.29 -16.18 12.41
C PRO A 35 -12.80 -15.88 10.98
N LYS A 36 -12.22 -16.87 10.31
CA LYS A 36 -11.49 -16.73 9.03
C LYS A 36 -12.39 -16.31 7.88
N ASP A 37 -13.63 -16.77 7.90
CA ASP A 37 -14.70 -16.47 6.94
C ASP A 37 -15.23 -15.03 7.07
N GLN A 38 -14.88 -14.32 8.14
CA GLN A 38 -15.34 -12.96 8.43
C GLN A 38 -14.18 -12.04 8.85
N THR A 39 -12.94 -12.41 8.52
CA THR A 39 -11.75 -11.63 8.86
C THR A 39 -10.85 -11.46 7.63
N LEU A 40 -10.59 -10.22 7.25
CA LEU A 40 -9.67 -9.84 6.19
C LEU A 40 -8.35 -9.34 6.77
N ILE A 41 -7.27 -9.99 6.36
CA ILE A 41 -5.91 -9.67 6.84
C ILE A 41 -5.22 -8.71 5.86
N PHE A 42 -4.70 -7.60 6.37
CA PHE A 42 -3.88 -6.64 5.61
C PHE A 42 -2.40 -6.90 5.89
N TRP A 43 -1.74 -7.59 4.96
CA TRP A 43 -0.32 -7.91 5.10
C TRP A 43 0.55 -6.73 4.69
N TRP A 44 1.16 -6.09 5.70
CA TRP A 44 1.95 -4.86 5.53
C TRP A 44 3.45 -5.05 5.82
N ARG A 45 3.83 -6.07 6.59
CA ARG A 45 5.22 -6.27 7.01
C ARG A 45 6.00 -7.13 6.01
N HIS A 46 6.55 -6.49 4.98
CA HIS A 46 7.38 -7.14 3.94
C HIS A 46 8.56 -7.96 4.51
N ASP A 47 9.09 -7.56 5.67
CA ASP A 47 10.16 -8.21 6.43
C ASP A 47 9.68 -9.38 7.31
N LYS A 48 8.37 -9.65 7.30
CA LYS A 48 7.72 -10.77 7.99
C LYS A 48 6.93 -11.66 7.01
N PRO A 49 7.57 -12.20 5.95
CA PRO A 49 6.88 -13.05 4.97
C PRO A 49 6.30 -14.32 5.59
N ALA A 50 6.87 -14.81 6.70
CA ALA A 50 6.32 -15.93 7.46
C ALA A 50 4.90 -15.67 7.99
N ILE A 51 4.54 -14.41 8.29
CA ILE A 51 3.20 -14.06 8.75
C ILE A 51 2.19 -14.14 7.59
N LEU A 52 2.57 -13.71 6.38
CA LEU A 52 1.75 -13.91 5.18
C LEU A 52 1.50 -15.39 4.93
N GLN A 53 2.57 -16.21 4.95
CA GLN A 53 2.46 -17.65 4.73
C GLN A 53 1.58 -18.32 5.78
N GLN A 54 1.70 -17.91 7.05
CA GLN A 54 0.86 -18.40 8.12
C GLN A 54 -0.62 -18.02 7.93
N ALA A 55 -0.91 -16.74 7.63
CA ALA A 55 -2.28 -16.28 7.40
C ALA A 55 -2.96 -17.03 6.22
N LEU A 56 -2.22 -17.23 5.12
CA LEU A 56 -2.68 -18.00 3.97
C LEU A 56 -2.89 -19.47 4.33
N LYS A 57 -1.94 -20.12 5.01
CA LYS A 57 -2.06 -21.51 5.48
C LYS A 57 -3.25 -21.70 6.42
N ASP A 58 -3.52 -20.72 7.26
CA ASP A 58 -4.66 -20.73 8.17
C ASP A 58 -5.99 -20.50 7.45
N GLY A 59 -5.98 -20.10 6.18
CA GLY A 59 -7.19 -19.95 5.37
C GLY A 59 -7.82 -18.55 5.44
N TYR A 60 -7.11 -17.53 5.91
CA TYR A 60 -7.61 -16.16 5.86
C TYR A 60 -7.57 -15.62 4.42
N PRO A 61 -8.56 -14.80 4.02
CA PRO A 61 -8.40 -13.90 2.89
C PRO A 61 -7.41 -12.77 3.24
N VAL A 62 -6.64 -12.34 2.24
CA VAL A 62 -5.54 -11.36 2.45
C VAL A 62 -5.61 -10.23 1.43
N ILE A 63 -5.40 -8.99 1.88
CA ILE A 63 -4.99 -7.86 1.05
C ILE A 63 -3.48 -7.69 1.19
N LEU A 64 -2.77 -7.60 0.07
CA LEU A 64 -1.35 -7.32 0.06
C LEU A 64 -1.11 -5.81 0.01
N CYS A 65 -0.56 -5.26 1.08
CA CYS A 65 -0.22 -3.84 1.17
C CYS A 65 1.13 -3.64 1.88
N PRO A 66 2.20 -4.36 1.47
CA PRO A 66 3.47 -4.30 2.16
C PRO A 66 4.06 -2.90 2.11
N ARG A 67 4.79 -2.50 3.18
CA ARG A 67 5.57 -1.25 3.19
C ARG A 67 6.44 -1.10 1.95
N ARG A 68 6.95 -2.20 1.43
CA ARG A 68 7.63 -2.27 0.13
C ARG A 68 6.90 -3.20 -0.81
N PRO A 69 6.40 -2.74 -1.98
CA PRO A 69 6.53 -1.39 -2.52
C PRO A 69 5.29 -0.50 -2.31
N CYS A 70 4.29 -0.92 -1.52
CA CYS A 70 2.95 -0.33 -1.54
C CYS A 70 2.74 0.87 -0.57
N TYR A 71 3.72 1.25 0.24
CA TYR A 71 3.60 2.48 1.03
C TYR A 71 4.12 3.68 0.23
N PHE A 72 3.23 4.60 -0.10
CA PHE A 72 3.52 5.73 -0.98
C PHE A 72 4.11 6.92 -0.23
N ASP A 73 4.17 6.91 1.10
CA ASP A 73 4.97 7.85 1.89
C ASP A 73 6.48 7.52 1.88
N PHE A 74 6.88 6.38 1.29
CA PHE A 74 8.30 6.05 1.06
C PHE A 74 8.86 6.81 -0.13
N LEU A 75 10.16 7.13 -0.06
CA LEU A 75 10.92 7.73 -1.17
C LEU A 75 10.73 6.92 -2.45
N GLN A 76 10.65 7.62 -3.58
CA GLN A 76 10.44 7.03 -4.91
C GLN A 76 11.73 6.86 -5.70
N HIS A 77 12.75 7.66 -5.36
CA HIS A 77 14.00 7.75 -6.09
C HIS A 77 15.14 8.11 -5.12
N PRO A 78 16.40 7.67 -5.36
CA PRO A 78 17.52 7.93 -4.46
C PRO A 78 17.86 9.42 -4.22
N SER A 79 17.44 10.30 -5.12
CA SER A 79 17.63 11.75 -4.97
C SER A 79 16.69 12.37 -3.93
N HIS A 80 15.54 11.76 -3.67
CA HIS A 80 14.54 12.31 -2.75
C HIS A 80 15.05 12.25 -1.31
N LYS A 81 14.71 13.27 -0.51
CA LYS A 81 15.15 13.39 0.88
C LYS A 81 14.00 13.44 1.88
N ASN A 82 12.79 13.70 1.42
CA ASN A 82 11.63 13.84 2.27
C ASN A 82 10.75 12.60 2.12
N GLY A 83 10.30 12.01 3.22
CA GLY A 83 9.53 10.76 3.24
C GLY A 83 10.25 9.62 3.98
N ARG A 84 9.60 8.46 4.09
CA ARG A 84 10.17 7.29 4.77
C ARG A 84 11.22 6.62 3.89
N ASN A 85 12.31 6.16 4.51
CA ASN A 85 13.40 5.45 3.83
C ASN A 85 14.01 4.41 4.77
N TRP A 86 13.23 3.47 5.28
CA TRP A 86 13.71 2.44 6.22
C TRP A 86 14.70 1.47 5.55
N ASN A 87 15.88 1.97 5.18
CA ASN A 87 16.91 1.36 4.37
C ASN A 87 16.42 0.90 2.99
N GLY A 88 15.85 1.82 2.21
CA GLY A 88 15.37 1.57 0.85
C GLY A 88 14.09 2.30 0.48
N ILE A 89 13.82 2.27 -0.82
CA ILE A 89 12.86 3.12 -1.53
C ILE A 89 11.79 2.27 -2.24
N ASN A 90 10.70 2.90 -2.68
CA ASN A 90 9.61 2.29 -3.45
C ASN A 90 9.53 2.94 -4.84
N PRO A 91 10.42 2.56 -5.77
CA PRO A 91 10.42 3.08 -7.13
C PRO A 91 9.23 2.55 -7.92
N LEU A 92 8.90 3.24 -9.01
CA LEU A 92 7.79 2.89 -9.90
C LEU A 92 7.86 1.45 -10.41
N SER A 93 9.07 0.98 -10.77
CA SER A 93 9.33 -0.37 -11.24
C SER A 93 8.94 -1.45 -10.22
N ASP A 94 9.20 -1.21 -8.94
CA ASP A 94 8.93 -2.20 -7.89
C ASP A 94 7.43 -2.31 -7.65
N VAL A 95 6.71 -1.18 -7.65
CA VAL A 95 5.24 -1.15 -7.58
C VAL A 95 4.63 -1.90 -8.76
N TYR A 96 5.18 -1.70 -9.97
CA TYR A 96 4.74 -2.41 -11.18
C TYR A 96 5.04 -3.92 -11.12
N ALA A 97 6.19 -4.32 -10.57
CA ALA A 97 6.56 -5.74 -10.51
C ALA A 97 5.79 -6.53 -9.44
N PHE A 98 5.22 -5.85 -8.44
CA PHE A 98 4.42 -6.49 -7.38
C PHE A 98 3.10 -7.07 -7.94
N PRO A 99 2.59 -8.21 -7.44
CA PRO A 99 3.10 -9.08 -6.36
C PRO A 99 3.93 -10.30 -6.84
N ALA A 100 4.41 -10.32 -8.09
CA ALA A 100 5.03 -11.50 -8.70
C ALA A 100 6.22 -12.07 -7.89
N ASN A 101 6.94 -11.21 -7.17
CA ASN A 101 8.07 -11.58 -6.32
C ASN A 101 7.70 -12.44 -5.10
N LEU A 102 6.43 -12.50 -4.70
CA LEU A 102 5.97 -13.30 -3.56
C LEU A 102 5.89 -14.81 -3.86
N LYS A 103 5.87 -15.21 -5.14
CA LYS A 103 5.85 -16.62 -5.60
C LYS A 103 4.76 -17.45 -4.90
N LEU A 104 3.54 -16.91 -4.85
CA LEU A 104 2.40 -17.59 -4.27
C LEU A 104 2.01 -18.82 -5.12
N THR A 105 1.48 -19.85 -4.49
CA THR A 105 0.86 -20.96 -5.22
C THR A 105 -0.50 -20.54 -5.76
N GLU A 106 -1.02 -21.24 -6.77
CA GLU A 106 -2.35 -20.95 -7.34
C GLU A 106 -3.47 -20.96 -6.27
N SER A 107 -3.36 -21.84 -5.26
CA SER A 107 -4.30 -21.86 -4.14
C SER A 107 -4.18 -20.62 -3.24
N GLN A 108 -2.97 -20.14 -3.01
CA GLN A 108 -2.72 -18.95 -2.22
C GLN A 108 -3.16 -17.68 -2.96
N GLU A 109 -2.96 -17.61 -4.27
CA GLU A 109 -3.44 -16.51 -5.11
C GLU A 109 -4.97 -16.35 -5.02
N LYS A 110 -5.73 -17.46 -4.95
CA LYS A 110 -7.19 -17.43 -4.76
C LYS A 110 -7.64 -16.84 -3.42
N GLN A 111 -6.77 -16.83 -2.40
CA GLN A 111 -7.03 -16.20 -1.10
C GLN A 111 -6.67 -14.71 -1.08
N VAL A 112 -5.85 -14.25 -2.03
CA VAL A 112 -5.50 -12.82 -2.14
C VAL A 112 -6.66 -12.07 -2.80
N ARG A 113 -7.27 -11.14 -2.06
CA ARG A 113 -8.38 -10.30 -2.54
C ARG A 113 -7.93 -9.15 -3.44
N GLY A 114 -6.67 -8.75 -3.33
CA GLY A 114 -6.08 -7.69 -4.13
C GLY A 114 -4.84 -7.11 -3.48
N ILE A 115 -4.38 -6.00 -4.06
CA ILE A 115 -3.27 -5.19 -3.55
C ILE A 115 -3.78 -3.79 -3.20
N GLN A 116 -3.16 -3.14 -2.23
CA GLN A 116 -3.54 -1.79 -1.80
C GLN A 116 -2.31 -0.93 -1.57
N ALA A 117 -2.33 0.31 -2.09
CA ALA A 117 -1.38 1.34 -1.70
C ALA A 117 -1.86 2.07 -0.45
N CYS A 118 -0.93 2.39 0.45
CA CYS A 118 -1.18 3.20 1.64
C CYS A 118 -0.38 4.48 1.54
N LEU A 119 -1.02 5.64 1.73
CA LEU A 119 -0.34 6.92 1.88
C LEU A 119 -0.49 7.40 3.32
N TRP A 120 0.58 7.27 4.11
CA TRP A 120 0.61 7.80 5.46
C TRP A 120 0.99 9.28 5.44
N THR A 121 0.33 10.08 6.28
CA THR A 121 0.30 11.54 6.14
C THR A 121 1.20 12.30 7.11
N GLU A 122 2.03 11.63 7.91
CA GLU A 122 2.96 12.30 8.84
C GLU A 122 3.98 13.18 8.10
N THR A 123 4.26 12.90 6.83
CA THR A 123 5.23 13.64 5.99
C THR A 123 4.67 14.05 4.62
N THR A 124 3.34 14.05 4.48
CA THR A 124 2.62 14.44 3.26
C THR A 124 1.43 15.35 3.58
N ILE A 125 1.75 16.52 4.13
CA ILE A 125 0.80 17.46 4.74
C ILE A 125 0.03 18.24 3.66
N THR A 126 0.73 18.74 2.63
CA THR A 126 0.11 19.53 1.57
C THR A 126 -0.48 18.64 0.47
N GLN A 127 -1.49 19.15 -0.24
CA GLN A 127 -2.05 18.44 -1.40
C GLN A 127 -0.98 18.18 -2.47
N SER A 128 -0.15 19.19 -2.77
CA SER A 128 0.94 19.07 -3.75
C SER A 128 1.92 17.95 -3.39
N ARG A 129 2.22 17.79 -2.09
CA ARG A 129 3.08 16.71 -1.61
C ARG A 129 2.40 15.35 -1.67
N ARG A 130 1.12 15.25 -1.31
CA ARG A 130 0.34 14.01 -1.47
C ARG A 130 0.28 13.56 -2.92
N ASP A 131 0.02 14.49 -3.83
CA ASP A 131 -0.01 14.23 -5.28
C ASP A 131 1.37 13.75 -5.76
N PHE A 132 2.44 14.45 -5.40
CA PHE A 132 3.82 14.07 -5.71
C PHE A 132 4.17 12.66 -5.22
N MET A 133 3.74 12.30 -4.00
CA MET A 133 3.98 10.98 -3.42
C MET A 133 3.06 9.90 -4.00
N THR A 134 1.89 10.25 -4.54
CA THR A 134 0.94 9.26 -5.06
C THR A 134 1.20 8.92 -6.52
N TRP A 135 1.47 9.93 -7.34
CA TRP A 135 1.60 9.80 -8.78
C TRP A 135 3.06 9.81 -9.22
N PRO A 136 3.45 8.96 -10.20
CA PRO A 136 2.61 8.06 -10.99
C PRO A 136 2.44 6.64 -10.42
N ARG A 137 2.97 6.34 -9.23
CA ARG A 137 2.95 4.96 -8.68
C ARG A 137 1.54 4.38 -8.56
N LEU A 138 0.51 5.20 -8.37
CA LEU A 138 -0.87 4.73 -8.38
C LEU A 138 -1.29 4.09 -9.73
N LEU A 139 -0.78 4.59 -10.86
CA LEU A 139 -1.02 3.99 -12.18
C LEU A 139 -0.34 2.61 -12.29
N ALA A 140 0.89 2.49 -11.77
CA ALA A 140 1.58 1.20 -11.73
C ALA A 140 0.85 0.20 -10.83
N LEU A 141 0.39 0.63 -9.64
CA LEU A 141 -0.39 -0.22 -8.73
C LEU A 141 -1.70 -0.68 -9.39
N ALA A 142 -2.42 0.23 -10.05
CA ALA A 142 -3.66 -0.11 -10.74
C ALA A 142 -3.43 -1.17 -11.83
N GLU A 143 -2.35 -1.05 -12.60
CA GLU A 143 -2.00 -2.05 -13.59
C GLU A 143 -1.56 -3.38 -12.96
N SER A 144 -0.76 -3.34 -11.90
CA SER A 144 -0.38 -4.53 -11.13
C SER A 144 -1.57 -5.29 -10.54
N ALA A 145 -2.64 -4.57 -10.18
CA ALA A 145 -3.86 -5.15 -9.63
C ALA A 145 -4.79 -5.72 -10.71
N TRP A 146 -4.76 -5.17 -11.92
CA TRP A 146 -5.75 -5.45 -12.97
C TRP A 146 -5.22 -6.36 -14.09
N THR A 147 -3.97 -6.17 -14.50
CA THR A 147 -3.40 -6.84 -15.67
C THR A 147 -2.80 -8.18 -15.27
N ALA A 148 -3.19 -9.24 -15.96
CA ALA A 148 -2.61 -10.57 -15.76
C ALA A 148 -1.09 -10.56 -15.97
N GLU A 149 -0.35 -11.27 -15.13
CA GLU A 149 1.12 -11.22 -15.10
C GLU A 149 1.78 -11.48 -16.47
N LYS A 150 1.25 -12.44 -17.24
CA LYS A 150 1.74 -12.77 -18.60
C LYS A 150 1.62 -11.62 -19.63
N ASN A 151 0.83 -10.60 -19.32
CA ASN A 151 0.59 -9.44 -20.19
C ASN A 151 1.32 -8.18 -19.68
N LYS A 152 2.01 -8.25 -18.55
CA LYS A 152 2.77 -7.11 -18.00
C LYS A 152 4.10 -6.99 -18.73
N ASP A 153 4.42 -5.77 -19.12
CA ASP A 153 5.65 -5.40 -19.79
C ASP A 153 6.01 -3.97 -19.37
N PHE A 154 7.07 -3.83 -18.57
CA PHE A 154 7.42 -2.54 -17.97
C PHE A 154 7.80 -1.48 -19.02
N PRO A 155 8.61 -1.77 -20.07
CA PRO A 155 8.88 -0.80 -21.13
C PRO A 155 7.61 -0.31 -21.87
N SER A 156 6.64 -1.20 -22.11
CA SER A 156 5.33 -0.88 -22.69
C SER A 156 4.52 0.00 -21.73
N PHE A 157 4.52 -0.32 -20.44
CA PHE A 157 3.91 0.52 -19.40
C PHE A 157 4.53 1.92 -19.38
N GLU A 158 5.86 2.05 -19.42
CA GLU A 158 6.53 3.36 -19.47
C GLU A 158 6.15 4.17 -20.72
N ASN A 159 5.94 3.51 -21.86
CA ASN A 159 5.44 4.20 -23.06
C ASN A 159 3.99 4.67 -22.89
N ARG A 160 3.12 3.87 -22.26
CA ARG A 160 1.75 4.26 -21.94
C ARG A 160 1.66 5.30 -20.82
N LEU A 161 2.66 5.37 -19.96
CA LEU A 161 2.73 6.36 -18.88
C LEU A 161 2.91 7.79 -19.39
N LYS A 162 3.67 8.00 -20.47
CA LYS A 162 3.95 9.33 -21.05
C LYS A 162 2.69 10.18 -21.32
N PRO A 163 1.65 9.68 -22.03
CA PRO A 163 0.41 10.44 -22.20
C PRO A 163 -0.35 10.66 -20.89
N GLU A 164 -0.28 9.74 -19.93
CA GLU A 164 -0.91 9.91 -18.60
C GLU A 164 -0.26 11.04 -17.79
N LEU A 165 1.07 11.16 -17.82
CA LEU A 165 1.77 12.29 -17.18
C LEU A 165 1.37 13.64 -17.81
N THR A 166 1.15 13.64 -19.14
CA THR A 166 0.62 14.82 -19.85
C THR A 166 -0.80 15.14 -19.40
N TRP A 167 -1.63 14.12 -19.18
CA TRP A 167 -2.99 14.30 -18.67
C TRP A 167 -3.00 14.84 -17.23
N LEU A 168 -2.17 14.30 -16.33
CA LEU A 168 -2.01 14.79 -14.96
C LEU A 168 -1.61 16.27 -14.96
N THR A 169 -0.66 16.66 -15.82
CA THR A 169 -0.23 18.05 -15.99
C THR A 169 -1.39 18.94 -16.42
N LYS A 170 -2.19 18.53 -17.42
CA LYS A 170 -3.38 19.29 -17.88
C LYS A 170 -4.47 19.41 -16.81
N LYS A 171 -4.53 18.48 -15.86
CA LYS A 171 -5.46 18.50 -14.72
C LYS A 171 -4.93 19.25 -13.52
N GLY A 172 -3.69 19.74 -13.56
CA GLY A 172 -3.04 20.40 -12.42
C GLY A 172 -2.74 19.46 -11.26
N ILE A 173 -2.65 18.15 -11.52
CA ILE A 173 -2.30 17.14 -10.51
C ILE A 173 -0.77 17.02 -10.47
N GLY A 174 -0.19 17.19 -9.28
CA GLY A 174 1.26 17.02 -9.08
C GLY A 174 1.69 15.55 -9.21
N PHE A 175 2.93 15.31 -9.62
CA PHE A 175 3.51 13.97 -9.68
C PHE A 175 5.04 14.03 -9.70
N TYR A 176 5.69 12.91 -9.42
CA TYR A 176 7.11 12.74 -9.71
C TYR A 176 7.32 12.29 -11.17
N ASP A 177 7.89 13.14 -12.03
CA ASP A 177 8.22 12.77 -13.40
C ASP A 177 9.46 11.87 -13.42
N VAL A 178 9.23 10.56 -13.46
CA VAL A 178 10.28 9.54 -13.49
C VAL A 178 11.19 9.62 -14.72
N HIS A 179 10.69 10.16 -15.84
CA HIS A 179 11.46 10.25 -17.09
C HIS A 179 12.37 11.48 -17.13
N ARG A 180 12.00 12.53 -16.38
CA ARG A 180 12.78 13.77 -16.28
C ARG A 180 13.49 13.94 -14.95
N ASN A 181 13.29 13.02 -14.01
CA ASN A 181 13.72 13.13 -12.63
C ASN A 181 13.36 14.52 -12.04
N SER A 182 12.06 14.85 -12.07
CA SER A 182 11.57 16.16 -11.62
C SER A 182 12.01 16.48 -10.19
N ALA A 183 12.14 17.78 -9.90
CA ALA A 183 12.47 18.25 -8.56
C ALA A 183 11.50 17.70 -7.50
N GLU A 184 12.04 17.41 -6.32
CA GLU A 184 11.23 16.95 -5.19
C GLU A 184 10.31 18.08 -4.71
N VAL A 185 9.01 17.80 -4.64
CA VAL A 185 8.03 18.69 -3.98
C VAL A 185 8.06 18.39 -2.49
N THR A 186 8.25 19.39 -1.63
CA THR A 186 8.33 19.24 -0.17
C THR A 186 7.20 19.99 0.53
N ASP A 187 6.95 19.67 1.80
CA ASP A 187 6.04 20.44 2.67
C ASP A 187 6.72 21.68 3.29
N SER A 188 7.74 22.25 2.63
CA SER A 188 8.50 23.39 3.18
C SER A 188 7.58 24.58 3.48
N GLY A 189 7.47 24.94 4.77
CA GLY A 189 6.61 26.03 5.24
C GLY A 189 5.15 25.65 5.51
N ALA A 190 4.77 24.39 5.30
CA ALA A 190 3.44 23.91 5.67
C ALA A 190 3.30 23.83 7.20
N LYS A 191 2.20 24.34 7.73
CA LYS A 191 1.80 24.10 9.12
C LYS A 191 0.89 22.88 9.16
N GLN A 192 1.11 22.01 10.14
CA GLN A 192 0.23 20.88 10.37
C GLN A 192 -1.01 21.39 11.11
N GLU A 193 -2.12 21.54 10.39
CA GLU A 193 -3.42 21.82 10.99
C GLU A 193 -4.10 20.48 11.28
N TYR A 194 -4.23 20.16 12.57
CA TYR A 194 -4.99 19.01 13.02
C TYR A 194 -6.47 19.39 13.05
N LEU A 195 -7.32 18.59 12.40
CA LEU A 195 -8.78 18.73 12.49
C LEU A 195 -9.29 18.55 13.93
N ASP A 196 -8.52 17.86 14.77
CA ASP A 196 -8.86 17.54 16.15
C ASP A 196 -8.48 18.64 17.15
N ASN A 197 -8.16 19.85 16.68
CA ASN A 197 -8.20 21.03 17.54
C ASN A 197 -9.67 21.33 17.86
N ALA A 198 -10.23 20.57 18.78
CA ALA A 198 -11.47 20.92 19.46
C ALA A 198 -11.22 22.26 20.17
N GLU A 199 -11.72 23.34 19.59
CA GLU A 199 -12.01 24.57 20.33
C GLU A 199 -13.06 24.32 21.42
#